data_AF-A0A8J4PNB6-F1
#
_entry.id   AF-A0A8J4PNB6-F1
#
_cell.length_a   1.000
_cell.length_b   1.000
_cell.length_c   1.000
_cell.angle_alpha   90.00
_cell.angle_beta   90.00
_cell.angle_gamma   90.00
#
_symmetry.space_group_name_H-M   'P 1'
#
loop_
_entity.id
_entity.type
_entity.pdbx_description
1 polymer ?
#
loop_
_entity_poly.entity_id
_entity_poly.type
_entity_poly.pdbx_seq_one_letter_code
_entity_poly.pdbx_strand_id
1 'polypeptide(L)'
;MSTPEEQEQEVQMKLAEWEQEYGGLDRTSRMLEQLRETHSTGVDTLMKLGAQGEQMNRLSKLTDEQEAYVSKLGKYKKFNKYMKRLTKKEKELPPKQKEIHHEVNRLKVKHEVDVKIFQKRENDVKEKRERELEEQLRKQREAGNNPFSDPLEDEEEKFSKKSLSRLWKDDDPLSKEKKNQLNYAIQNQATPIDRLNEEDIKDNIFIKNATWIKQQDAQLDEMSDILGDLKNITIATHTELKTQNIKLDEIDYKMEKGSDFSLRRKSKRQIDKEEKKKEKEEKDRMKKEQKAKESIDKRVKKELNGSPTPIPNLRK
;
A
#
# COMPACT_ATOMS: atom_id res chain seq x y z
N MET A 1 43.44 61.29 34.18
CA MET A 1 42.85 59.98 34.50
C MET A 1 41.36 60.15 34.31
N SER A 2 40.77 59.47 33.33
CA SER A 2 39.32 59.53 33.10
C SER A 2 38.59 58.94 34.30
N THR A 3 37.43 59.49 34.63
CA THR A 3 36.59 58.95 35.70
C THR A 3 35.95 57.63 35.27
N PRO A 4 35.59 56.73 36.21
CA PRO A 4 34.89 55.48 35.86
C PRO A 4 33.60 55.71 35.06
N GLU A 5 32.86 56.80 35.33
CA GLU A 5 31.64 57.16 34.59
C GLU A 5 31.92 57.56 33.13
N GLU A 6 33.02 58.29 32.87
CA GLU A 6 33.44 58.64 31.50
C GLU A 6 33.85 57.39 30.69
N GLN A 7 34.48 56.41 31.35
CA GLN A 7 34.84 55.13 30.71
C GLN A 7 33.60 54.30 30.35
N GLU A 8 32.58 54.27 31.21
CA GLU A 8 31.33 53.57 30.91
C GLU A 8 30.56 54.21 29.75
N GLN A 9 30.51 55.54 29.68
CA GLN A 9 29.87 56.27 28.58
C GLN A 9 30.58 56.03 27.24
N GLU A 10 31.92 56.02 27.24
CA GLU A 10 32.71 55.71 26.04
C GLU A 10 32.45 54.27 25.54
N VAL A 11 32.33 53.31 26.46
CA VAL A 11 31.97 51.93 26.13
C VAL A 11 30.57 51.84 25.52
N GLN A 12 29.57 52.53 26.11
CA GLN A 12 28.21 52.53 25.59
C GLN A 12 28.11 53.17 24.20
N MET A 13 28.82 54.28 23.97
CA MET A 13 28.85 54.91 22.64
C MET A 13 29.45 54.00 21.57
N LYS A 14 30.59 53.34 21.87
CA LYS A 14 31.21 52.38 20.94
C LYS A 14 30.32 51.17 20.69
N LEU A 15 29.59 50.70 21.70
CA LEU A 15 28.62 49.60 21.52
C LEU A 15 27.46 49.99 20.60
N ALA A 16 26.94 51.21 20.73
CA ALA A 16 25.88 51.69 19.85
C ALA A 16 26.37 51.88 18.40
N GLU A 17 27.60 52.37 18.22
CA GLU A 17 28.23 52.47 16.89
C GLU A 17 28.41 51.08 16.26
N TRP A 18 28.91 50.11 17.03
CA TRP A 18 29.06 48.73 16.55
C TRP A 18 27.72 48.03 16.30
N GLU A 19 26.69 48.29 17.10
CA GLU A 19 25.34 47.81 16.83
C GLU A 19 24.80 48.38 15.53
N GLN A 20 25.10 49.63 15.21
CA GLN A 20 24.67 50.23 13.94
C GLN A 20 25.47 49.67 12.74
N GLU A 21 26.78 49.46 12.90
CA GLU A 21 27.66 49.02 11.81
C GLU A 21 27.59 47.51 11.55
N TYR A 22 27.51 46.71 12.62
CA TYR A 22 27.57 45.25 12.58
C TYR A 22 26.30 44.55 13.08
N GLY A 23 25.32 45.30 13.60
CA GLY A 23 24.07 44.73 14.09
C GLY A 23 23.29 44.03 12.99
N GLY A 24 23.13 42.73 13.15
CA GLY A 24 22.38 41.86 12.25
C GLY A 24 20.98 41.52 12.75
N LEU A 25 20.52 42.12 13.85
CA LEU A 25 19.34 41.68 14.60
C LEU A 25 18.05 41.67 13.78
N ASP A 26 17.82 42.69 12.96
CA ASP A 26 16.66 42.75 12.07
C ASP A 26 16.68 41.63 11.03
N ARG A 27 17.87 41.30 10.51
CA ARG A 27 18.04 40.23 9.53
C ARG A 27 17.81 38.87 10.18
N THR A 28 18.40 38.61 11.35
CA THR A 28 18.19 37.35 12.08
C THR A 28 16.75 37.20 12.52
N SER A 29 16.10 38.28 12.96
CA SER A 29 14.67 38.27 13.29
C SER A 29 13.80 37.91 12.10
N ARG A 30 14.05 38.49 10.92
CA ARG A 30 13.30 38.13 9.69
C ARG A 30 13.54 36.68 9.27
N MET A 31 14.78 36.20 9.39
CA MET A 31 15.08 34.80 9.07
C MET A 31 14.38 33.83 10.03
N LEU A 32 14.37 34.14 11.33
CA LEU A 32 13.66 33.35 12.33
C LEU A 32 12.15 33.32 12.06
N GLU A 33 11.55 34.46 11.72
CA GLU A 33 10.12 34.53 11.37
C GLU A 33 9.79 33.67 10.14
N GLN A 34 10.59 33.77 9.07
CA GLN A 34 10.43 32.91 7.88
C GLN A 34 10.58 31.43 8.20
N LEU A 35 11.49 31.05 9.11
CA LEU A 35 11.65 29.68 9.56
C LEU A 35 10.43 29.20 10.35
N ARG A 36 9.88 30.02 11.25
CA ARG A 36 8.65 29.70 12.00
C ARG A 36 7.46 29.51 11.07
N GLU A 37 7.28 30.38 10.08
CA GLU A 37 6.22 30.25 9.06
C GLU A 37 6.37 28.95 8.24
N THR A 38 7.59 28.65 7.81
CA THR A 38 7.90 27.43 7.04
C THR A 38 7.66 26.18 7.89
N HIS A 39 8.05 26.22 9.17
CA HIS A 39 7.81 25.15 10.13
C HIS A 39 6.31 24.90 10.34
N SER A 40 5.53 25.95 10.59
CA SER A 40 4.06 25.85 10.72
C SER A 40 3.43 25.22 9.47
N THR A 41 3.85 25.66 8.28
CA THR A 41 3.35 25.11 7.01
C THR A 41 3.75 23.64 6.83
N GLY A 42 4.95 23.27 7.27
CA GLY A 42 5.45 21.89 7.27
C GLY A 42 4.61 20.98 8.18
N VAL A 43 4.30 21.43 9.39
CA VAL A 43 3.42 20.72 10.34
C VAL A 43 2.02 20.53 9.75
N ASP A 44 1.42 21.58 9.20
CA ASP A 44 0.10 21.50 8.54
C ASP A 44 0.10 20.50 7.37
N THR A 45 1.20 20.46 6.61
CA THR A 45 1.36 19.52 5.50
C THR A 45 1.41 18.09 6.00
N LEU A 46 2.13 17.81 7.09
CA LEU A 46 2.15 16.49 7.72
C LEU A 46 0.76 16.08 8.23
N MET A 47 0.02 16.99 8.85
CA MET A 47 -1.34 16.71 9.31
C MET A 47 -2.26 16.34 8.13
N LYS A 48 -2.16 17.09 7.02
CA LYS A 48 -2.91 16.79 5.79
C LYS A 48 -2.51 15.43 5.19
N LEU A 49 -1.22 15.12 5.16
CA LEU A 49 -0.74 13.81 4.72
C LEU A 49 -1.27 12.69 5.61
N GLY A 50 -1.27 12.85 6.94
CA GLY A 50 -1.87 11.89 7.86
C GLY A 50 -3.34 11.63 7.57
N ALA A 51 -4.13 12.69 7.35
CA ALA A 51 -5.54 12.57 6.97
C ALA A 51 -5.72 11.87 5.61
N GLN A 52 -4.88 12.17 4.61
CA GLN A 52 -4.88 11.48 3.32
C GLN A 52 -4.51 9.99 3.46
N GLY A 53 -3.56 9.65 4.33
CA GLY A 53 -3.18 8.28 4.65
C GLY A 53 -4.35 7.46 5.21
N GLU A 54 -5.16 8.06 6.09
CA GLU A 54 -6.40 7.43 6.57
C GLU A 54 -7.44 7.23 5.47
N GLN A 55 -7.61 8.24 4.59
CA GLN A 55 -8.52 8.12 3.44
C GLN A 55 -8.11 6.97 2.53
N MET A 56 -6.82 6.78 2.30
CA MET A 56 -6.32 5.66 1.51
C MET A 56 -6.52 4.30 2.19
N ASN A 57 -6.42 4.23 3.51
CA ASN A 57 -6.78 3.01 4.23
C ASN A 57 -8.27 2.66 4.02
N ARG A 58 -9.16 3.67 3.98
CA ARG A 58 -10.59 3.45 3.67
C ARG A 58 -10.78 3.01 2.21
N LEU A 59 -10.07 3.62 1.26
CA LEU A 59 -10.10 3.22 -0.15
C LEU A 59 -9.61 1.78 -0.32
N SER A 60 -8.49 1.39 0.29
CA SER A 60 -7.97 0.01 0.22
C SER A 60 -8.99 -1.01 0.69
N LYS A 61 -9.69 -0.75 1.81
CA LYS A 61 -10.80 -1.59 2.29
C LYS A 61 -11.94 -1.69 1.28
N LEU A 62 -12.38 -0.57 0.70
CA LEU A 62 -13.42 -0.57 -0.33
C LEU A 62 -13.00 -1.38 -1.56
N THR A 63 -11.74 -1.27 -1.98
CA THR A 63 -11.21 -2.03 -3.11
C THR A 63 -11.14 -3.53 -2.80
N ASP A 64 -10.75 -3.91 -1.58
CA ASP A 64 -10.77 -5.31 -1.12
C ASP A 64 -12.18 -5.89 -1.11
N GLU A 65 -13.15 -5.13 -0.58
CA GLU A 65 -14.56 -5.51 -0.59
C GLU A 65 -15.06 -5.68 -2.03
N GLN A 66 -14.75 -4.73 -2.92
CA GLN A 66 -15.11 -4.80 -4.33
C GLN A 66 -14.52 -6.04 -5.02
N GLU A 67 -13.24 -6.35 -4.80
CA GLU A 67 -12.61 -7.56 -5.33
C GLU A 67 -13.30 -8.82 -4.82
N ALA A 68 -13.63 -8.87 -3.52
CA ALA A 68 -14.35 -9.98 -2.93
C ALA A 68 -15.75 -10.17 -3.54
N TYR A 69 -16.52 -9.08 -3.76
CA TYR A 69 -17.82 -9.13 -4.43
C TYR A 69 -17.69 -9.62 -5.88
N VAL A 70 -16.73 -9.07 -6.62
CA VAL A 70 -16.43 -9.42 -8.01
C VAL A 70 -16.09 -10.92 -8.15
N SER A 71 -15.23 -11.44 -7.27
CA SER A 71 -14.83 -12.86 -7.31
C SER A 71 -16.03 -13.80 -7.09
N LYS A 72 -16.97 -13.43 -6.21
CA LYS A 72 -18.21 -14.18 -5.94
C LYS A 72 -19.16 -14.14 -7.15
N LEU A 73 -19.30 -12.99 -7.81
CA LEU A 73 -20.05 -12.84 -9.06
C LEU A 73 -19.49 -13.74 -10.20
N GLY A 74 -18.18 -13.98 -10.22
CA GLY A 74 -17.48 -15.00 -11.04
C GLY A 74 -18.14 -16.36 -11.00
N LYS A 75 -18.37 -16.85 -9.79
CA LYS A 75 -18.98 -18.15 -9.53
C LYS A 75 -20.46 -18.15 -9.95
N TYR A 76 -21.18 -17.06 -9.69
CA TYR A 76 -22.59 -16.93 -10.07
C TYR A 76 -22.82 -16.93 -11.58
N LYS A 77 -21.98 -16.25 -12.39
CA LYS A 77 -22.07 -16.32 -13.87
C LYS A 77 -21.84 -17.75 -14.40
N LYS A 78 -20.88 -18.49 -13.82
CA LYS A 78 -20.63 -19.90 -14.18
C LYS A 78 -21.82 -20.78 -13.81
N PHE A 79 -22.37 -20.62 -12.61
CA PHE A 79 -23.57 -21.32 -12.15
C PHE A 79 -24.79 -21.02 -13.03
N ASN A 80 -25.08 -19.75 -13.32
CA ASN A 80 -26.19 -19.35 -14.20
C ASN A 80 -26.01 -19.89 -15.63
N LYS A 81 -24.77 -19.92 -16.16
CA LYS A 81 -24.48 -20.57 -17.45
C LYS A 81 -24.74 -22.08 -17.41
N TYR A 82 -24.41 -22.75 -16.30
CA TYR A 82 -24.70 -24.16 -16.07
C TYR A 82 -26.22 -24.42 -16.00
N MET A 83 -26.95 -23.64 -15.20
CA MET A 83 -28.41 -23.72 -15.10
C MET A 83 -29.10 -23.49 -16.45
N LYS A 84 -28.68 -22.48 -17.23
CA LYS A 84 -29.21 -22.25 -18.58
C LYS A 84 -28.96 -23.41 -19.54
N ARG A 85 -27.81 -24.11 -19.43
CA ARG A 85 -27.51 -25.30 -20.24
C ARG A 85 -28.40 -26.49 -19.86
N LEU A 86 -28.69 -26.67 -18.57
CA LEU A 86 -29.64 -27.68 -18.11
C LEU A 86 -31.04 -27.41 -18.65
N THR A 87 -31.54 -26.17 -18.51
CA THR A 87 -32.87 -25.80 -19.01
C THR A 87 -32.99 -25.82 -20.54
N LYS A 88 -31.87 -25.68 -21.28
CA LYS A 88 -31.87 -25.83 -22.74
C LYS A 88 -31.89 -27.30 -23.17
N LYS A 89 -31.22 -28.19 -22.44
CA LYS A 89 -31.30 -29.63 -22.67
C LYS A 89 -32.71 -30.19 -22.41
N GLU A 90 -33.46 -29.61 -21.46
CA GLU A 90 -34.86 -29.97 -21.24
C GLU A 90 -35.83 -29.44 -22.30
N LYS A 91 -35.46 -28.38 -23.05
CA LYS A 91 -36.35 -27.75 -24.05
C LYS A 91 -36.22 -28.30 -25.47
N GLU A 92 -35.34 -29.27 -25.73
CA GLU A 92 -35.09 -29.79 -27.09
C GLU A 92 -35.77 -31.14 -27.41
N LEU A 93 -36.66 -31.66 -26.56
CA LEU A 93 -37.53 -32.77 -26.93
C LEU A 93 -39.00 -32.40 -26.69
N PRO A 94 -39.80 -32.12 -27.73
CA PRO A 94 -41.25 -32.23 -27.56
C PRO A 94 -41.54 -33.66 -27.09
N PRO A 95 -42.37 -33.86 -26.05
CA PRO A 95 -42.63 -35.18 -25.51
C PRO A 95 -43.16 -36.06 -26.63
N LYS A 96 -42.43 -37.12 -27.01
CA LYS A 96 -43.00 -38.19 -27.84
C LYS A 96 -44.17 -38.75 -27.03
N GLN A 97 -45.40 -38.47 -27.45
CA GLN A 97 -46.65 -38.92 -26.84
C GLN A 97 -46.81 -40.47 -26.78
N LYS A 98 -45.75 -41.25 -27.00
CA LYS A 98 -45.78 -42.72 -27.05
C LYS A 98 -45.18 -43.39 -25.80
N GLU A 99 -44.53 -42.67 -24.88
CA GLU A 99 -43.89 -43.28 -23.69
C GLU A 99 -44.73 -43.19 -22.40
N ILE A 100 -45.66 -42.23 -22.30
CA ILE A 100 -46.50 -42.04 -21.10
C ILE A 100 -47.37 -43.27 -20.82
N HIS A 101 -47.87 -43.95 -21.85
CA HIS A 101 -48.69 -45.15 -21.67
C HIS A 101 -47.91 -46.35 -21.12
N HIS A 102 -46.63 -46.50 -21.47
CA HIS A 102 -45.81 -47.60 -20.96
C HIS A 102 -45.30 -47.35 -19.53
N GLU A 103 -45.00 -46.10 -19.20
CA GLU A 103 -44.52 -45.73 -17.86
C GLU A 103 -45.64 -45.73 -16.82
N VAL A 104 -46.85 -45.29 -17.20
CA VAL A 104 -48.05 -45.41 -16.36
C VAL A 104 -48.41 -46.88 -16.10
N ASN A 105 -48.27 -47.77 -17.10
CA ASN A 105 -48.45 -49.21 -16.89
C ASN A 105 -47.35 -49.81 -16.00
N ARG A 106 -46.09 -49.39 -16.17
CA ARG A 106 -44.99 -49.81 -15.26
C ARG A 106 -45.23 -49.36 -13.82
N LEU A 107 -45.68 -48.11 -13.62
CA LEU A 107 -45.96 -47.57 -12.29
C LEU A 107 -47.16 -48.27 -11.63
N LYS A 108 -48.21 -48.59 -12.38
CA LYS A 108 -49.33 -49.41 -11.85
C LYS A 108 -48.88 -50.80 -11.41
N VAL A 109 -48.09 -51.49 -12.23
CA VAL A 109 -47.56 -52.82 -11.89
C VAL A 109 -46.62 -52.75 -10.68
N LYS A 110 -45.74 -51.74 -10.62
CA LYS A 110 -44.85 -51.55 -9.47
C LYS A 110 -45.64 -51.23 -8.19
N HIS A 111 -46.67 -50.40 -8.27
CA HIS A 111 -47.50 -50.06 -7.12
C HIS A 111 -48.28 -51.27 -6.58
N GLU A 112 -48.83 -52.12 -7.46
CA GLU A 112 -49.47 -53.37 -7.03
C GLU A 112 -48.49 -54.33 -6.33
N VAL A 113 -47.24 -54.40 -6.80
CA VAL A 113 -46.19 -55.19 -6.16
C VAL A 113 -45.78 -54.60 -4.81
N ASP A 114 -45.60 -53.28 -4.74
CA ASP A 114 -45.23 -52.58 -3.50
C ASP A 114 -46.34 -52.67 -2.44
N VAL A 115 -47.63 -52.61 -2.82
CA VAL A 115 -48.76 -52.83 -1.92
C VAL A 115 -48.78 -54.26 -1.36
N LYS A 116 -48.48 -55.27 -2.19
CA LYS A 116 -48.36 -56.67 -1.74
C LYS A 116 -47.16 -56.86 -0.80
N ILE A 117 -46.04 -56.20 -1.06
CA ILE A 117 -44.86 -56.22 -0.18
C ILE A 117 -45.17 -55.53 1.16
N PHE A 118 -45.91 -54.41 1.13
CA PHE A 118 -46.30 -53.68 2.35
C PHE A 118 -47.24 -54.51 3.22
N GLN A 119 -48.28 -55.11 2.63
CA GLN A 119 -49.19 -56.01 3.35
C GLN A 119 -48.46 -57.24 3.91
N LYS A 120 -47.49 -57.80 3.18
CA LYS A 120 -46.66 -58.90 3.69
C LYS A 120 -45.79 -58.47 4.87
N ARG A 121 -45.16 -57.30 4.80
CA ARG A 121 -44.37 -56.74 5.93
C ARG A 121 -45.24 -56.44 7.14
N GLU A 122 -46.45 -55.94 6.93
CA GLU A 122 -47.39 -55.65 8.02
C GLU A 122 -47.83 -56.95 8.73
N ASN A 123 -48.08 -58.01 7.95
CA ASN A 123 -48.34 -59.34 8.49
C ASN A 123 -47.12 -59.93 9.22
N ASP A 124 -45.91 -59.82 8.65
CA ASP A 124 -44.67 -60.29 9.29
C ASP A 124 -44.40 -59.54 10.62
N VAL A 125 -44.68 -58.23 10.68
CA VAL A 125 -44.56 -57.43 11.91
C VAL A 125 -45.61 -57.83 12.95
N LYS A 126 -46.84 -58.13 12.51
CA LYS A 126 -47.91 -58.59 13.40
C LYS A 126 -47.57 -59.97 13.98
N GLU A 127 -47.08 -60.89 13.15
CA GLU A 127 -46.62 -62.22 13.59
C GLU A 127 -45.41 -62.11 14.52
N LYS A 128 -44.48 -61.18 14.25
CA LYS A 128 -43.33 -60.95 15.13
C LYS A 128 -43.74 -60.38 16.49
N ARG A 129 -44.73 -59.46 16.54
CA ARG A 129 -45.30 -58.97 17.80
C ARG A 129 -46.01 -60.08 18.60
N GLU A 130 -46.68 -60.99 17.90
CA GLU A 130 -47.34 -62.13 18.54
C GLU A 130 -46.32 -63.10 19.16
N ARG A 131 -45.23 -63.41 18.43
CA ARG A 131 -44.10 -64.19 18.98
C ARG A 131 -43.38 -63.47 20.12
N GLU A 132 -43.19 -62.16 20.05
CA GLU A 132 -42.54 -61.38 21.12
C GLU A 132 -43.40 -61.32 22.39
N LEU A 133 -44.73 -61.26 22.26
CA LEU A 133 -45.65 -61.39 23.41
C LEU A 133 -45.61 -62.78 24.04
N GLU A 134 -45.52 -63.83 23.21
CA GLU A 134 -45.39 -65.22 23.64
C GLU A 134 -44.03 -65.48 24.31
N GLU A 135 -42.95 -64.85 23.81
CA GLU A 135 -41.60 -64.91 24.38
C GLU A 135 -41.47 -64.05 25.65
N GLN A 136 -42.18 -62.92 25.78
CA GLN A 136 -42.22 -62.11 27.01
C GLN A 136 -42.96 -62.83 28.15
N LEU A 137 -44.03 -63.56 27.85
CA LEU A 137 -44.71 -64.44 28.80
C LEU A 137 -43.80 -65.59 29.28
N ARG A 138 -42.90 -66.06 28.41
CA ARG A 138 -41.88 -67.06 28.75
C ARG A 138 -40.72 -66.46 29.56
N LYS A 139 -40.27 -65.25 29.24
CA LYS A 139 -39.18 -64.53 29.97
C LYS A 139 -39.58 -64.02 31.36
N GLN A 140 -40.85 -63.71 31.63
CA GLN A 140 -41.29 -63.40 33.01
C GLN A 140 -41.27 -64.63 33.95
N ARG A 141 -41.14 -65.86 33.43
CA ARG A 141 -40.99 -67.07 34.24
C ARG A 141 -39.55 -67.48 34.53
N GLU A 142 -38.56 -66.89 33.86
CA GLU A 142 -37.16 -67.32 33.94
C GLU A 142 -36.22 -66.14 34.26
N ALA A 143 -35.99 -65.91 35.56
CA ALA A 143 -34.81 -65.25 36.15
C ALA A 143 -34.57 -63.75 35.80
N GLY A 144 -34.31 -62.84 36.74
CA GLY A 144 -33.58 -63.03 37.99
C GLY A 144 -32.08 -63.19 37.73
N ASN A 145 -31.40 -62.20 37.12
CA ASN A 145 -29.98 -61.87 37.34
C ASN A 145 -29.50 -60.80 36.35
N ASN A 146 -28.96 -59.69 36.86
CA ASN A 146 -28.19 -58.71 36.08
C ASN A 146 -27.04 -58.18 36.94
N PRO A 147 -25.80 -58.19 36.43
CA PRO A 147 -24.82 -57.20 36.87
C PRO A 147 -24.00 -56.58 35.71
N PHE A 148 -23.68 -55.30 35.88
CA PHE A 148 -22.68 -54.48 35.18
C PHE A 148 -22.95 -53.92 33.77
N SER A 149 -22.93 -52.58 33.69
CA SER A 149 -21.96 -51.86 32.85
C SER A 149 -21.90 -50.36 33.21
N ASP A 150 -20.81 -49.99 33.87
CA ASP A 150 -20.09 -48.69 33.84
C ASP A 150 -19.54 -48.39 32.42
N PRO A 151 -18.72 -47.34 32.14
CA PRO A 151 -18.57 -45.98 32.71
C PRO A 151 -18.36 -44.90 31.60
N LEU A 152 -17.98 -43.65 31.94
CA LEU A 152 -17.34 -42.69 31.00
C LEU A 152 -16.33 -41.74 31.68
N GLU A 153 -15.10 -41.80 31.14
CA GLU A 153 -13.95 -40.87 31.09
C GLU A 153 -14.30 -39.45 30.54
N ASP A 154 -13.44 -38.43 30.44
CA ASP A 154 -12.22 -37.90 31.09
C ASP A 154 -11.80 -36.64 30.25
N GLU A 155 -10.81 -35.89 30.74
CA GLU A 155 -9.91 -34.95 30.01
C GLU A 155 -10.30 -33.48 29.69
N GLU A 156 -9.80 -32.58 30.54
CA GLU A 156 -9.09 -31.35 30.14
C GLU A 156 -7.63 -31.69 29.78
N GLU A 157 -7.11 -31.22 28.63
CA GLU A 157 -5.77 -30.63 28.57
C GLU A 157 -5.39 -30.04 27.18
N LYS A 158 -4.54 -29.01 27.27
CA LYS A 158 -3.67 -28.38 26.24
C LYS A 158 -4.15 -27.03 25.69
N PHE A 159 -3.51 -25.95 26.16
CA PHE A 159 -2.68 -25.09 25.31
C PHE A 159 -1.75 -24.19 26.17
N SER A 160 -0.45 -24.44 26.09
CA SER A 160 0.61 -23.61 26.67
C SER A 160 1.74 -23.38 25.66
N LYS A 161 1.95 -22.09 25.34
CA LYS A 161 3.23 -21.35 25.12
C LYS A 161 4.25 -21.83 24.05
N LYS A 162 4.51 -20.94 23.07
CA LYS A 162 5.80 -20.67 22.38
C LYS A 162 5.73 -19.27 21.74
N SER A 163 6.24 -18.21 22.39
CA SER A 163 7.58 -17.59 22.22
C SER A 163 7.81 -16.88 20.86
N LEU A 164 7.53 -15.57 20.82
CA LEU A 164 7.69 -14.63 19.69
C LEU A 164 8.91 -13.71 19.90
N SER A 165 10.12 -14.25 19.73
CA SER A 165 11.35 -13.44 19.79
C SER A 165 12.31 -13.85 18.67
N ARG A 166 12.01 -13.43 17.43
CA ARG A 166 12.90 -13.65 16.28
C ARG A 166 12.64 -12.78 15.03
N LEU A 167 12.07 -11.60 15.17
CA LEU A 167 12.04 -10.60 14.09
C LEU A 167 12.91 -9.42 14.53
N TRP A 168 13.56 -8.72 13.59
CA TRP A 168 14.49 -7.60 13.79
C TRP A 168 15.96 -7.99 14.03
N LYS A 169 16.57 -8.64 13.05
CA LYS A 169 17.99 -8.41 12.73
C LYS A 169 18.18 -8.34 11.22
N ASP A 170 18.88 -7.28 10.82
CA ASP A 170 19.71 -7.17 9.62
C ASP A 170 19.03 -7.02 8.26
N ASP A 171 18.48 -5.83 7.97
CA ASP A 171 18.37 -5.33 6.59
C ASP A 171 18.49 -3.79 6.57
N ASP A 172 19.74 -3.31 6.59
CA ASP A 172 20.09 -1.89 6.45
C ASP A 172 20.76 -1.69 5.08
N PRO A 173 20.20 -0.90 4.14
CA PRO A 173 20.57 -0.88 2.73
C PRO A 173 21.90 -0.17 2.39
N LEU A 174 22.72 0.18 3.39
CA LEU A 174 23.99 0.87 3.19
C LEU A 174 25.17 -0.08 3.43
N SER A 175 25.95 -0.32 2.37
CA SER A 175 27.25 -0.99 2.43
C SER A 175 28.13 -0.38 3.53
N LYS A 176 28.79 -1.24 4.32
CA LYS A 176 29.74 -0.84 5.39
C LYS A 176 30.79 0.17 4.91
N GLU A 177 31.19 0.09 3.64
CA GLU A 177 32.13 1.04 3.01
C GLU A 177 31.55 2.46 2.87
N LYS A 178 30.27 2.58 2.51
CA LYS A 178 29.61 3.89 2.39
C LYS A 178 29.41 4.54 3.76
N LYS A 179 29.16 3.75 4.81
CA LYS A 179 29.10 4.27 6.19
C LYS A 179 30.46 4.78 6.67
N ASN A 180 31.54 4.07 6.35
CA ASN A 180 32.89 4.49 6.70
C ASN A 180 33.29 5.77 5.93
N GLN A 181 32.93 5.89 4.65
CA GLN A 181 33.18 7.10 3.87
C GLN A 181 32.35 8.30 4.36
N LEU A 182 31.09 8.07 4.77
CA LEU A 182 30.24 9.11 5.34
C LEU A 182 30.79 9.59 6.69
N ASN A 183 31.21 8.67 7.56
CA ASN A 183 31.84 9.00 8.84
C ASN A 183 33.17 9.73 8.66
N TYR A 184 33.97 9.36 7.65
CA TYR A 184 35.22 10.05 7.30
C TYR A 184 34.99 11.46 6.74
N ALA A 185 33.92 11.66 5.96
CA ALA A 185 33.53 12.99 5.46
C ALA A 185 33.01 13.90 6.60
N ILE A 186 32.22 13.34 7.53
CA ILE A 186 31.73 14.06 8.72
C ILE A 186 32.88 14.43 9.66
N GLN A 187 33.87 13.55 9.86
CA GLN A 187 35.03 13.84 10.69
C GLN A 187 36.00 14.85 10.08
N ASN A 188 36.16 14.92 8.76
CA ASN A 188 37.15 15.79 8.12
C ASN A 188 36.60 17.15 7.64
N GLN A 189 35.28 17.33 7.55
CA GLN A 189 34.67 18.65 7.33
C GLN A 189 34.37 19.41 8.63
N ALA A 190 34.44 18.73 9.78
CA ALA A 190 34.38 19.34 11.09
C ALA A 190 35.79 19.70 11.58
N THR A 191 36.53 20.52 10.85
CA THR A 191 37.55 21.32 11.52
C THR A 191 36.79 22.21 12.50
N PRO A 192 37.02 22.10 13.82
CA PRO A 192 36.44 23.04 14.75
C PRO A 192 36.85 24.42 14.26
N ILE A 193 35.88 25.30 14.04
CA ILE A 193 36.17 26.73 14.08
C ILE A 193 36.85 26.89 15.44
N ASP A 194 38.11 27.30 15.47
CA ASP A 194 38.80 27.64 16.72
C ASP A 194 37.88 28.63 17.44
N ARG A 195 37.13 28.12 18.40
CA ARG A 195 36.34 28.94 19.30
C ARG A 195 37.41 29.69 20.07
N LEU A 196 37.58 30.96 19.73
CA LEU A 196 38.28 31.94 20.58
C LEU A 196 37.96 31.57 22.03
N ASN A 197 39.01 31.35 22.83
CA ASN A 197 38.90 30.86 24.21
C ASN A 197 37.68 31.48 24.90
N GLU A 198 36.76 30.64 25.40
CA GLU A 198 35.57 31.11 26.13
C GLU A 198 35.93 31.96 27.37
N GLU A 199 37.17 31.86 27.86
CA GLU A 199 37.72 32.69 28.93
C GLU A 199 38.01 34.13 28.46
N ASP A 200 38.51 34.33 27.23
CA ASP A 200 38.80 35.67 26.68
C ASP A 200 37.52 36.44 26.33
N ILE A 201 36.43 35.72 26.01
CA ILE A 201 35.09 36.29 25.77
C ILE A 201 34.44 36.72 27.10
N LYS A 202 34.69 35.99 28.19
CA LYS A 202 34.14 36.31 29.52
C LYS A 202 34.71 37.61 30.09
N ASP A 203 35.95 37.99 29.77
CA ASP A 203 36.56 39.20 30.30
C ASP A 203 36.37 40.45 29.42
N ASN A 204 35.77 40.29 28.25
CA ASN A 204 35.47 41.40 27.36
C ASN A 204 34.18 42.14 27.78
N ILE A 205 34.35 43.29 28.44
CA ILE A 205 33.28 44.18 28.91
C ILE A 205 32.30 44.53 27.78
N PHE A 206 32.79 44.65 26.54
CA PHE A 206 31.94 44.95 25.38
C PHE A 206 30.96 43.81 25.05
N ILE A 207 31.41 42.55 25.07
CA ILE A 207 30.53 41.40 24.77
C ILE A 207 29.53 41.17 25.92
N LYS A 208 29.96 41.36 27.17
CA LYS A 208 29.07 41.30 28.33
C LYS A 208 27.96 42.36 28.28
N ASN A 209 28.26 43.56 27.80
CA ASN A 209 27.31 44.68 27.76
C ASN A 209 26.54 44.80 26.43
N ALA A 210 26.97 44.13 25.36
CA ALA A 210 26.27 44.09 24.07
C ALA A 210 25.00 43.23 24.16
N THR A 211 23.85 43.87 24.41
CA THR A 211 22.55 43.19 24.48
C THR A 211 22.10 42.63 23.13
N TRP A 212 22.45 43.29 22.03
CA TRP A 212 22.07 42.87 20.68
C TRP A 212 22.73 41.55 20.26
N ILE A 213 23.99 41.31 20.67
CA ILE A 213 24.70 40.03 20.42
C ILE A 213 23.98 38.89 21.14
N LYS A 214 23.64 39.07 22.41
CA LYS A 214 22.91 38.05 23.19
C LYS A 214 21.54 37.72 22.59
N GLN A 215 20.83 38.74 22.11
CA GLN A 215 19.54 38.55 21.44
C GLN A 215 19.72 37.82 20.10
N GLN A 216 20.75 38.17 19.34
CA GLN A 216 21.07 37.52 18.08
C GLN A 216 21.46 36.05 18.29
N ASP A 217 22.29 35.74 19.29
CA ASP A 217 22.67 34.37 19.65
C ASP A 217 21.44 33.54 20.05
N ALA A 218 20.56 34.10 20.89
CA ALA A 218 19.32 33.42 21.27
C ALA A 218 18.40 33.16 20.06
N GLN A 219 18.31 34.09 19.12
CA GLN A 219 17.57 33.88 17.87
C GLN A 219 18.22 32.79 17.02
N LEU A 220 19.55 32.75 16.91
CA LEU A 220 20.26 31.73 16.13
C LEU A 220 20.12 30.33 16.74
N ASP A 221 20.11 30.22 18.08
CA ASP A 221 19.84 28.97 18.78
C ASP A 221 18.41 28.48 18.48
N GLU A 222 17.41 29.36 18.55
CA GLU A 222 16.04 29.02 18.19
C GLU A 222 15.92 28.60 16.71
N MET A 223 16.62 29.30 15.81
CA MET A 223 16.66 28.92 14.39
C MET A 223 17.28 27.52 14.20
N SER A 224 18.30 27.17 14.98
CA SER A 224 18.92 25.84 14.95
C SER A 224 17.93 24.75 15.36
N ASP A 225 17.15 24.99 16.42
CA ASP A 225 16.11 24.06 16.87
C ASP A 225 15.02 23.89 15.80
N ILE A 226 14.51 24.98 15.23
CA ILE A 226 13.50 24.95 14.17
C ILE A 226 14.02 24.23 12.92
N LEU A 227 15.28 24.42 12.54
CA LEU A 227 15.90 23.70 11.43
C LEU A 227 16.00 22.19 11.69
N GLY A 228 16.29 21.81 12.94
CA GLY A 228 16.24 20.43 13.39
C GLY A 228 14.85 19.82 13.21
N ASP A 229 13.81 20.54 13.63
CA ASP A 229 12.42 20.11 13.47
C ASP A 229 11.99 20.07 11.99
N LEU A 230 12.35 21.06 11.18
CA LEU A 230 12.09 21.08 9.74
C LEU A 230 12.73 19.89 9.01
N LYS A 231 13.94 19.48 9.42
CA LYS A 231 14.59 18.27 8.90
C LYS A 231 13.75 17.04 9.25
N ASN A 232 13.29 16.92 10.49
CA ASN A 232 12.44 15.81 10.92
C ASN A 232 11.11 15.79 10.16
N ILE A 233 10.48 16.95 9.99
CA ILE A 233 9.25 17.12 9.19
C ILE A 233 9.48 16.67 7.75
N THR A 234 10.60 17.06 7.14
CA THR A 234 10.95 16.70 5.76
C THR A 234 11.10 15.18 5.62
N ILE A 235 11.80 14.53 6.56
CA ILE A 235 11.97 13.06 6.57
C ILE A 235 10.64 12.36 6.75
N ALA A 236 9.80 12.82 7.68
CA ALA A 236 8.47 12.27 7.93
C ALA A 236 7.56 12.42 6.71
N THR A 237 7.53 13.60 6.09
CA THR A 237 6.76 13.90 4.88
C THR A 237 7.18 12.97 3.74
N HIS A 238 8.48 12.81 3.53
CA HIS A 238 9.00 11.94 2.49
C HIS A 238 8.67 10.46 2.71
N THR A 239 8.74 10.01 3.97
CA THR A 239 8.43 8.63 4.35
C THR A 239 6.94 8.33 4.21
N GLU A 240 6.08 9.27 4.63
CA GLU A 240 4.63 9.15 4.46
C GLU A 240 4.26 9.13 2.98
N LEU A 241 4.79 10.04 2.15
CA LEU A 241 4.56 10.04 0.70
C LEU A 241 4.98 8.71 0.04
N LYS A 242 6.11 8.13 0.42
CA LYS A 242 6.54 6.81 -0.07
C LYS A 242 5.55 5.71 0.31
N THR A 243 5.13 5.70 1.57
CA THR A 243 4.14 4.74 2.08
C THR A 243 2.81 4.88 1.35
N GLN A 244 2.41 6.12 1.11
CA GLN A 244 1.20 6.44 0.37
C GLN A 244 1.28 5.99 -1.09
N ASN A 245 2.41 6.20 -1.76
CA ASN A 245 2.62 5.74 -3.13
C ASN A 245 2.47 4.21 -3.26
N ILE A 246 3.07 3.46 -2.34
CA ILE A 246 2.94 1.99 -2.32
C ILE A 246 1.47 1.57 -2.15
N LYS A 247 0.72 2.25 -1.27
CA LYS A 247 -0.72 1.97 -1.08
C LYS A 247 -1.53 2.27 -2.33
N LEU A 248 -1.20 3.34 -3.07
CA LEU A 248 -1.86 3.63 -4.35
C LEU A 248 -1.58 2.55 -5.38
N ASP A 249 -0.34 2.09 -5.51
CA ASP A 249 0.02 1.00 -6.41
C ASP A 249 -0.77 -0.29 -6.08
N GLU A 250 -0.94 -0.61 -4.79
CA GLU A 250 -1.77 -1.74 -4.35
C GLU A 250 -3.26 -1.54 -4.67
N ILE A 251 -3.79 -0.34 -4.45
CA ILE A 251 -5.17 0.01 -4.77
C ILE A 251 -5.41 -0.11 -6.28
N ASP A 252 -4.53 0.44 -7.11
CA ASP A 252 -4.62 0.39 -8.57
C ASP A 252 -4.60 -1.06 -9.05
N TYR A 253 -3.67 -1.89 -8.55
CA TYR A 253 -3.62 -3.31 -8.88
C TYR A 253 -4.93 -4.04 -8.55
N LYS A 254 -5.47 -3.82 -7.34
CA LYS A 254 -6.73 -4.44 -6.92
C LYS A 254 -7.93 -3.89 -7.70
N MET A 255 -7.93 -2.59 -8.04
CA MET A 255 -8.94 -1.97 -8.87
C MET A 255 -8.92 -2.52 -10.30
N GLU A 256 -7.76 -2.72 -10.91
CA GLU A 256 -7.64 -3.38 -12.23
C GLU A 256 -8.22 -4.80 -12.18
N LYS A 257 -7.85 -5.58 -11.16
CA LYS A 257 -8.36 -6.94 -10.96
C LYS A 257 -9.87 -6.99 -10.72
N GLY A 258 -10.41 -6.06 -9.93
CA GLY A 258 -11.86 -5.90 -9.71
C GLY A 258 -12.61 -5.40 -10.95
N SER A 259 -11.98 -4.51 -11.72
CA SER A 259 -12.51 -3.92 -12.96
C SER A 259 -12.61 -4.93 -14.10
N ASP A 260 -11.73 -5.94 -14.12
CA ASP A 260 -11.74 -7.03 -15.13
C ASP A 260 -13.05 -7.87 -15.12
N PHE A 261 -13.90 -7.66 -14.10
CA PHE A 261 -15.22 -8.25 -14.01
C PHE A 261 -16.37 -7.32 -14.46
N SER A 262 -16.12 -6.01 -14.53
CA SER A 262 -17.06 -5.01 -15.02
C SER A 262 -17.02 -4.92 -16.56
N LEU A 263 -17.97 -5.61 -17.18
CA LEU A 263 -18.72 -5.19 -18.39
C LEU A 263 -17.99 -4.86 -19.71
N ARG A 264 -16.66 -4.79 -19.78
CA ARG A 264 -15.88 -4.53 -20.99
C ARG A 264 -14.87 -5.63 -21.28
N ARG A 265 -15.29 -6.90 -21.21
CA ARG A 265 -14.65 -7.89 -22.08
C ARG A 265 -14.97 -7.49 -23.52
N LYS A 266 -14.12 -6.64 -24.11
CA LYS A 266 -13.99 -6.54 -25.55
C LYS A 266 -13.89 -7.99 -26.03
N SER A 267 -14.76 -8.40 -26.93
CA SER A 267 -14.68 -9.76 -27.45
C SER A 267 -13.26 -9.97 -28.00
N LYS A 268 -12.75 -11.21 -28.01
CA LYS A 268 -11.41 -11.51 -28.53
C LYS A 268 -11.13 -10.82 -29.88
N ARG A 269 -12.16 -10.69 -30.73
CA ARG A 269 -12.12 -9.94 -32.01
C ARG A 269 -11.91 -8.42 -31.90
N GLN A 270 -12.38 -7.77 -30.84
CA GLN A 270 -12.14 -6.35 -30.59
C GLN A 270 -10.72 -6.11 -30.06
N ILE A 271 -10.21 -7.00 -29.20
CA ILE A 271 -8.83 -6.94 -28.71
C ILE A 271 -7.87 -7.13 -29.89
N ASP A 272 -8.06 -8.17 -30.70
CA ASP A 272 -7.26 -8.43 -31.90
C ASP A 272 -7.33 -7.28 -32.93
N LYS A 273 -8.47 -6.59 -33.06
CA LYS A 273 -8.61 -5.43 -33.95
C LYS A 273 -7.87 -4.19 -33.44
N GLU A 274 -7.80 -4.02 -32.13
CA GLU A 274 -7.17 -2.86 -31.50
C GLU A 274 -5.65 -3.03 -31.42
N GLU A 275 -5.16 -4.24 -31.15
CA GLU A 275 -3.73 -4.59 -31.31
C GLU A 275 -3.26 -4.41 -32.74
N LYS A 276 -4.01 -4.91 -33.74
CA LYS A 276 -3.69 -4.68 -35.16
C LYS A 276 -3.71 -3.20 -35.55
N LYS A 277 -4.54 -2.37 -34.90
CA LYS A 277 -4.57 -0.93 -35.14
C LYS A 277 -3.33 -0.24 -34.56
N LYS A 278 -2.95 -0.59 -33.32
CA LYS A 278 -1.72 -0.09 -32.67
C LYS A 278 -0.46 -0.52 -33.43
N GLU A 279 -0.36 -1.78 -33.85
CA GLU A 279 0.77 -2.28 -34.63
C GLU A 279 0.90 -1.56 -35.99
N LYS A 280 -0.23 -1.20 -36.61
CA LYS A 280 -0.24 -0.44 -37.87
C LYS A 280 0.17 1.01 -37.66
N GLU A 281 -0.29 1.66 -36.59
CA GLU A 281 0.10 3.02 -36.22
C GLU A 281 1.60 3.10 -35.86
N GLU A 282 2.14 2.10 -35.17
CA GLU A 282 3.56 2.00 -34.84
C GLU A 282 4.43 1.78 -36.08
N LYS A 283 4.01 0.90 -37.00
CA LYS A 283 4.68 0.73 -38.31
C LYS A 283 4.66 2.01 -39.14
N ASP A 284 3.57 2.76 -39.13
CA ASP A 284 3.46 4.03 -39.85
C ASP A 284 4.33 5.13 -39.20
N ARG A 285 4.45 5.13 -37.86
CA ARG A 285 5.36 6.03 -37.13
C ARG A 285 6.83 5.72 -37.45
N MET A 286 7.22 4.45 -37.41
CA MET A 286 8.56 3.99 -37.77
C MET A 286 8.92 4.31 -39.23
N LYS A 287 7.97 4.16 -40.17
CA LYS A 287 8.17 4.54 -41.57
C LYS A 287 8.35 6.05 -41.75
N LYS A 288 7.59 6.87 -41.03
CA LYS A 288 7.75 8.33 -41.05
C LYS A 288 9.10 8.75 -40.48
N GLU A 289 9.54 8.11 -39.40
CA GLU A 289 10.83 8.38 -38.78
C GLU A 289 12.01 7.94 -39.67
N GLN A 290 11.91 6.79 -40.34
CA GLN A 290 12.90 6.36 -41.33
C GLN A 290 12.98 7.31 -42.52
N LYS A 291 11.84 7.76 -43.08
CA LYS A 291 11.81 8.77 -44.15
C LYS A 291 12.42 10.11 -43.69
N ALA A 292 12.18 10.51 -42.45
CA ALA A 292 12.80 11.70 -41.88
C ALA A 292 14.33 11.54 -41.79
N LYS A 293 14.82 10.41 -41.27
CA LYS A 293 16.26 10.10 -41.20
C LYS A 293 16.91 10.06 -42.59
N GLU A 294 16.29 9.44 -43.58
CA GLU A 294 16.80 9.43 -44.97
C GLU A 294 16.82 10.82 -45.60
N SER A 295 15.84 11.68 -45.29
CA SER A 295 15.82 13.06 -45.79
C SER A 295 16.92 13.93 -45.16
N ILE A 296 17.20 13.73 -43.87
CA ILE A 296 18.30 14.37 -43.16
C ILE A 296 19.65 13.88 -43.73
N ASP A 297 19.82 12.58 -43.92
CA ASP A 297 21.06 12.00 -44.44
C ASP A 297 21.35 12.45 -45.89
N LYS A 298 20.31 12.59 -46.72
CA LYS A 298 20.43 13.20 -48.07
C LYS A 298 20.83 14.67 -48.01
N ARG A 299 20.33 15.43 -47.04
CA ARG A 299 20.67 16.85 -46.86
C ARG A 299 22.13 17.01 -46.39
N VAL A 300 22.55 16.21 -45.40
CA VAL A 300 23.91 16.17 -44.90
C VAL A 300 24.90 15.77 -45.99
N LYS A 301 24.59 14.76 -46.83
CA LYS A 301 25.42 14.41 -48.00
C LYS A 301 25.52 15.53 -49.04
N LYS A 302 24.45 16.31 -49.22
CA LYS A 302 24.44 17.45 -50.14
C LYS A 302 25.28 18.63 -49.61
N GLU A 303 25.30 18.83 -48.29
CA GLU A 303 26.14 19.84 -47.63
C GLU A 303 27.62 19.42 -47.58
N LEU A 304 27.92 18.14 -47.38
CA LEU A 304 29.30 17.60 -47.39
C LEU A 304 29.95 17.58 -48.79
N ASN A 305 29.16 17.45 -49.86
CA ASN A 305 29.66 17.52 -51.24
C ASN A 305 29.58 18.94 -51.85
N GLY A 306 29.10 19.93 -51.07
CA GLY A 306 29.11 21.34 -51.46
C GLY A 306 30.49 21.94 -51.23
N SER A 307 31.31 21.96 -52.29
CA SER A 307 32.61 22.64 -52.42
C SER A 307 32.74 23.92 -51.57
N PRO A 308 33.90 24.16 -50.92
CA PRO A 308 34.14 25.36 -50.13
C PRO A 308 34.17 26.59 -51.04
N THR A 309 33.26 27.54 -50.80
CA THR A 309 33.32 28.88 -51.38
C THR A 309 34.55 29.62 -50.84
N PRO A 310 35.40 30.19 -51.71
CA PRO A 310 36.61 30.88 -51.28
C PRO A 310 36.27 32.21 -50.59
N ILE A 311 36.92 32.44 -49.46
CA ILE A 311 36.84 33.67 -48.66
C ILE A 311 37.35 34.85 -49.51
N PRO A 312 36.56 35.93 -49.71
CA PRO A 312 37.04 37.09 -50.46
C PRO A 312 38.04 37.90 -49.60
N ASN A 313 39.18 38.19 -50.22
CA ASN A 313 40.27 39.02 -49.72
C ASN A 313 39.79 40.32 -49.05
N LEU A 314 40.12 40.50 -47.78
CA LEU A 314 40.26 41.82 -47.17
C LEU A 314 41.58 42.42 -47.66
N ARG A 315 41.51 43.31 -48.66
CA ARG A 315 42.62 44.19 -49.02
C ARG A 315 42.65 45.40 -48.08
N LYS A 316 43.89 45.76 -47.74
CA LYS A 316 44.34 46.89 -46.91
C LYS A 316 43.74 48.23 -47.29
#